data_AF-A0A1Z8S1B4-F1
#
_entry.id   AF-A0A1Z8S1B4-F1
#
_cell.length_a   1.000
_cell.length_b   1.000
_cell.length_c   1.000
_cell.angle_alpha   90.00
_cell.angle_beta   90.00
_cell.angle_gamma   90.00
#
_symmetry.space_group_name_H-M   'P 1'
#
loop_
_entity.id
_entity.type
_entity.pdbx_description
1 polymer ?
#
loop_
_entity_poly.entity_id
_entity_poly.type
_entity_poly.pdbx_seq_one_letter_code
_entity_poly.pdbx_strand_id
1 'polypeptide(L)'
;MNNLIEKEIVWSKGKTREEMSKQTFWSSSKDCSGLSGLEVRAYDFNVHVGCTAITSQGRSHNKYFQIPVDKIEEFCDALMEAKQLMESKKNENI
;
A
#
# COMPACT_ATOMS: atom_id res chain seq x y z
N MET A 1 1.68 23.97 13.96
CA MET A 1 1.38 23.25 12.71
C MET A 1 1.98 21.87 12.89
N ASN A 2 1.17 20.82 12.87
CA ASN A 2 1.74 19.48 12.89
C ASN A 2 2.28 19.24 11.48
N ASN A 3 3.56 18.93 11.35
CA ASN A 3 4.12 18.56 10.06
C ASN A 3 3.58 17.17 9.71
N LEU A 4 2.59 17.15 8.81
CA LEU A 4 1.89 15.96 8.37
C LEU A 4 2.32 15.61 6.95
N ILE A 5 2.84 14.39 6.78
CA ILE A 5 2.95 13.78 5.47
C ILE A 5 1.70 12.94 5.26
N GLU A 6 0.94 13.22 4.20
CA GLU A 6 -0.21 12.42 3.77
C GLU A 6 -0.12 12.24 2.25
N LYS A 7 0.04 11.00 1.78
CA LYS A 7 0.20 10.71 0.35
C LYS A 7 -0.55 9.44 -0.04
N GLU A 8 -1.40 9.56 -1.06
CA GLU A 8 -2.14 8.42 -1.62
C GLU A 8 -1.41 7.83 -2.83
N ILE A 9 -1.33 6.50 -2.88
CA ILE A 9 -0.79 5.70 -3.99
C ILE A 9 -1.93 4.80 -4.48
N VAL A 10 -2.56 5.16 -5.58
CA VAL A 10 -3.80 4.52 -6.10
C VAL A 10 -3.53 3.87 -7.45
N TRP A 11 -3.86 2.58 -7.59
CA TRP A 11 -3.70 1.80 -8.83
C TRP A 11 -5.03 1.31 -9.43
N SER A 12 -6.15 1.49 -8.73
CA SER A 12 -7.51 1.21 -9.22
C SER A 12 -8.48 2.29 -8.74
N LYS A 13 -9.35 2.79 -9.62
CA LYS A 13 -10.34 3.83 -9.32
C LYS A 13 -11.74 3.39 -9.70
N GLY A 14 -12.66 3.39 -8.73
CA GLY A 14 -14.08 3.15 -8.99
C GLY A 14 -14.47 1.67 -9.05
N LYS A 15 -15.62 1.40 -9.67
CA LYS A 15 -16.32 0.10 -9.63
C LYS A 15 -16.59 -0.50 -11.02
N THR A 16 -15.98 0.03 -12.07
CA THR A 16 -16.09 -0.57 -13.40
C THR A 16 -15.35 -1.91 -13.43
N ARG A 17 -15.74 -2.81 -14.34
CA ARG A 17 -15.10 -4.14 -14.44
C ARG A 17 -13.59 -4.03 -14.69
N GLU A 18 -13.17 -3.09 -15.53
CA GLU A 18 -11.76 -2.80 -15.84
C GLU A 18 -10.98 -2.28 -14.64
N GLU A 19 -11.62 -1.48 -13.78
CA GLU A 19 -10.97 -0.95 -12.58
C GLU A 19 -10.94 -1.98 -11.46
N MET A 20 -11.99 -2.80 -11.33
CA MET A 20 -11.99 -3.94 -10.43
C MET A 20 -10.91 -4.96 -10.78
N SER A 21 -10.60 -5.16 -12.07
CA SER A 21 -9.53 -6.09 -12.47
C SER A 21 -8.12 -5.60 -12.11
N LYS A 22 -7.95 -4.30 -11.85
CA LYS A 22 -6.69 -3.72 -11.37
C LYS A 22 -6.53 -3.84 -9.85
N GLN A 23 -7.60 -4.17 -9.12
CA GLN A 23 -7.54 -4.29 -7.68
C GLN A 23 -6.66 -5.47 -7.28
N THR A 24 -5.83 -5.25 -6.27
CA THR A 24 -5.19 -6.34 -5.54
C THR A 24 -6.12 -6.75 -4.39
N PHE A 25 -5.63 -7.52 -3.43
CA PHE A 25 -6.44 -7.96 -2.29
C PHE A 25 -5.81 -7.50 -0.98
N TRP A 26 -6.68 -7.09 -0.05
CA TRP A 26 -6.36 -7.04 1.36
C TRP A 26 -6.99 -8.25 2.03
N SER A 27 -6.17 -9.13 2.61
CA SER A 27 -6.65 -10.32 3.30
C SER A 27 -6.25 -10.28 4.77
N SER A 28 -7.22 -10.58 5.62
CA SER A 28 -7.05 -10.78 7.06
C SER A 28 -7.92 -11.96 7.51
N SER A 29 -7.72 -12.42 8.75
CA SER A 29 -8.54 -13.51 9.30
C SER A 29 -10.04 -13.20 9.39
N LYS A 30 -10.46 -11.93 9.28
CA LYS A 30 -11.85 -11.49 9.44
C LYS A 30 -12.44 -10.81 8.20
N ASP A 31 -11.62 -10.49 7.20
CA ASP A 31 -12.03 -9.66 6.06
C ASP A 31 -11.12 -9.92 4.86
N CYS A 32 -11.73 -10.04 3.69
CA CYS A 32 -11.06 -10.00 2.39
C CYS A 32 -11.74 -8.93 1.54
N SER A 33 -10.98 -7.93 1.11
CA SER A 33 -11.49 -6.80 0.33
C SER A 33 -10.59 -6.49 -0.85
N GLY A 34 -11.18 -5.99 -1.94
CA GLY A 34 -10.43 -5.43 -3.06
C GLY A 34 -9.65 -4.19 -2.62
N LEU A 35 -8.35 -4.19 -2.91
CA LEU A 35 -7.43 -3.11 -2.56
C LEU A 35 -7.12 -2.28 -3.81
N SER A 36 -7.46 -1.01 -3.72
CA SER A 36 -7.33 -0.01 -4.79
C SER A 36 -6.10 0.90 -4.63
N GLY A 37 -5.50 0.92 -3.45
CA GLY A 37 -4.35 1.76 -3.14
C GLY A 37 -3.92 1.70 -1.68
N LEU A 38 -2.92 2.51 -1.33
CA LEU A 38 -2.47 2.75 0.04
C LEU A 38 -2.27 4.25 0.28
N GLU A 39 -2.66 4.74 1.45
CA GLU A 39 -2.28 6.05 1.98
C GLU A 39 -1.09 5.88 2.92
N VAL A 40 -0.03 6.64 2.71
CA VAL A 40 1.09 6.78 3.65
C VAL A 40 0.88 8.05 4.46
N ARG A 41 0.88 7.91 5.79
CA ARG A 41 0.66 8.99 6.74
C ARG A 41 1.73 9.01 7.83
N ALA A 42 2.30 10.17 8.10
CA ALA A 42 3.23 10.37 9.21
C ALA A 42 3.01 11.72 9.89
N TYR A 43 3.02 11.72 11.21
CA TYR A 43 3.05 12.92 12.04
C TYR A 43 4.45 13.08 12.63
N ASP A 44 4.89 14.31 12.87
CA ASP A 44 6.19 14.66 13.46
C ASP A 44 6.44 14.07 14.86
N PHE A 45 5.39 13.79 15.63
CA PHE A 45 5.49 13.15 16.95
C PHE A 45 5.45 11.61 16.93
N ASN A 46 5.30 10.98 15.76
CA ASN A 46 5.19 9.52 15.68
C ASN A 46 6.56 8.85 15.55
N VAL A 47 6.68 7.66 16.14
CA VAL A 47 7.82 6.74 15.96
C VAL A 47 7.56 5.70 14.85
N HIS A 48 6.50 5.88 14.08
CA HIS A 48 6.06 4.97 13.02
C HIS A 48 5.40 5.73 11.87
N VAL A 49 5.47 5.15 10.67
CA VAL A 49 4.71 5.56 9.49
C VAL A 49 3.48 4.67 9.36
N GLY A 50 2.31 5.27 9.22
CA GLY A 50 1.04 4.56 9.03
C GLY A 50 0.75 4.34 7.55
N CYS A 51 0.31 3.13 7.21
CA CYS A 51 -0.14 2.75 5.87
C CYS A 51 -1.61 2.31 5.95
N THR A 52 -2.53 3.05 5.33
CA THR A 52 -3.97 2.75 5.35
C THR A 52 -4.44 2.28 3.98
N ALA A 53 -5.20 1.18 3.93
CA ALA A 53 -5.78 0.67 2.70
C ALA A 53 -6.79 1.65 2.09
N ILE A 54 -6.72 1.82 0.78
CA ILE A 54 -7.74 2.48 -0.03
C ILE A 54 -8.49 1.38 -0.78
N THR A 55 -9.81 1.33 -0.61
CA THR A 55 -10.71 0.37 -1.27
C THR A 55 -11.57 1.09 -2.30
N SER A 56 -12.41 0.36 -3.04
CA SER A 56 -13.43 0.95 -3.93
C SER A 56 -14.44 1.85 -3.22
N GLN A 57 -14.50 1.80 -1.88
CA GLN A 57 -15.34 2.65 -1.04
C GLN A 57 -14.57 3.83 -0.40
N GLY A 58 -13.28 3.96 -0.70
CA GLY A 58 -12.38 4.96 -0.10
C GLY A 58 -11.47 4.36 0.97
N ARG A 59 -10.91 5.23 1.81
CA ARG A 59 -9.97 4.85 2.88
C ARG A 59 -10.64 3.96 3.91
N SER A 60 -9.99 2.88 4.28
CA SER A 60 -10.51 1.87 5.21
C SER A 60 -9.66 1.89 6.48
N HIS A 61 -10.03 2.70 7.47
CA HIS A 61 -9.25 2.89 8.71
C HIS A 61 -9.11 1.62 9.58
N ASN A 62 -9.90 0.58 9.31
CA ASN A 62 -9.76 -0.74 9.95
C ASN A 62 -8.77 -1.66 9.22
N LYS A 63 -8.29 -1.28 8.04
CA LYS A 63 -7.34 -2.00 7.20
C LYS A 63 -6.08 -1.14 7.09
N TYR A 64 -5.27 -1.18 8.13
CA TYR A 64 -4.04 -0.40 8.19
C TYR A 64 -2.95 -1.21 8.87
N PHE A 65 -1.72 -0.78 8.65
CA PHE A 65 -0.55 -1.28 9.36
C PHE A 65 0.40 -0.11 9.60
N GLN A 66 1.41 -0.35 10.44
CA GLN A 66 2.40 0.64 10.80
C GLN A 66 3.80 0.05 10.61
N ILE A 67 4.73 0.88 10.18
CA ILE A 67 6.14 0.53 10.03
C ILE A 67 6.93 1.44 10.98
N PRO A 68 7.74 0.90 11.91
CA PRO A 68 8.64 1.69 12.75
C PRO A 68 9.59 2.54 11.89
N VAL A 69 9.85 3.78 12.32
CA VAL A 69 10.69 4.73 11.54
C VAL A 69 12.09 4.19 11.28
N ASP A 70 12.69 3.52 12.27
CA ASP A 70 14.01 2.90 12.19
C ASP A 70 14.07 1.68 11.23
N LYS A 71 12.91 1.21 10.75
CA LYS A 71 12.77 0.08 9.81
C LYS A 71 12.35 0.49 8.41
N ILE A 72 12.15 1.78 8.15
CA ILE A 72 11.64 2.25 6.84
C ILE A 72 12.63 1.96 5.71
N GLU A 73 13.93 2.17 5.92
CA GLU A 73 14.95 1.91 4.90
C GLU A 73 15.00 0.41 4.55
N GLU A 74 15.11 -0.45 5.56
CA GLU A 74 15.09 -1.92 5.40
C GLU A 74 13.81 -2.41 4.68
N PHE A 75 12.66 -1.82 5.03
CA PHE A 75 11.39 -2.14 4.37
C PHE A 75 11.39 -1.69 2.89
N CYS A 76 11.90 -0.50 2.58
CA CYS A 76 12.00 0.00 1.21
C CYS A 76 12.95 -0.85 0.35
N ASP A 77 14.09 -1.24 0.90
CA ASP A 77 15.07 -2.08 0.21
C ASP A 77 14.46 -3.45 -0.13
N ALA A 78 13.78 -4.08 0.83
CA ALA A 78 13.06 -5.34 0.60
C ALA A 78 11.99 -5.22 -0.49
N LEU A 79 11.26 -4.09 -0.55
CA LEU A 79 10.29 -3.84 -1.62
C LEU A 79 10.97 -3.70 -2.99
N MET A 80 12.14 -3.07 -3.05
CA MET A 80 12.89 -2.89 -4.28
C MET A 80 13.50 -4.20 -4.78
N GLU A 81 14.02 -5.04 -3.90
CA GLU A 81 14.48 -6.40 -4.23
C GLU A 81 13.32 -7.25 -4.77
N ALA A 82 12.16 -7.23 -4.09
CA ALA A 82 10.96 -7.94 -4.53
C ALA A 82 10.51 -7.48 -5.92
N LYS A 83 10.56 -6.16 -6.19
CA LYS A 83 10.28 -5.60 -7.51
C LYS A 83 11.25 -6.14 -8.57
N GLN A 84 12.56 -6.10 -8.29
CA GLN A 84 13.58 -6.59 -9.23
C GLN A 84 13.36 -8.07 -9.58
N LEU A 85 13.04 -8.92 -8.60
CA LEU A 85 12.73 -10.32 -8.81
C LEU A 85 11.50 -10.54 -9.72
N MET A 86 10.46 -9.71 -9.58
CA MET A 86 9.25 -9.82 -10.40
C MET A 86 9.49 -9.32 -11.84
N GLU A 87 10.31 -8.28 -12.00
CA GLU A 87 10.66 -7.73 -13.30
C GLU A 87 11.68 -8.60 -14.06
N SER A 88 12.62 -9.25 -13.38
CA SER A 88 13.60 -10.14 -14.01
C SER A 88 12.93 -11.38 -14.64
N LYS A 89 11.97 -11.99 -13.95
CA LYS A 89 11.15 -13.10 -14.49
C LYS A 89 10.35 -12.74 -15.74
N LYS A 90 10.01 -11.46 -15.90
CA LYS A 90 9.31 -10.97 -17.08
C LYS A 90 10.23 -10.90 -18.31
N ASN A 91 11.53 -10.71 -18.10
CA ASN A 91 12.53 -10.62 -19.16
C ASN A 91 13.07 -12.00 -19.60
N GLU A 92 12.95 -13.04 -18.77
CA GLU A 92 13.36 -14.41 -19.12
C GLU A 92 12.30 -15.19 -19.93
N ASN A 93 11.06 -14.69 -20.00
CA ASN A 93 9.97 -15.27 -20.80
C ASN A 93 9.70 -14.49 -22.10
N ILE A 94 10.70 -13.76 -22.61
CA ILE A 94 10.69 -13.10 -23.94
C ILE A 94 11.60 -13.88 -24.87
#